data_AF-X1PRY7-F1
#
_entry.id   AF-X1PRY7-F1
#
_cell.length_a   1.000
_cell.length_b   1.000
_cell.length_c   1.000
_cell.angle_alpha   90.00
_cell.angle_beta   90.00
_cell.angle_gamma   90.00
#
_symmetry.space_group_name_H-M   'P 1'
#
loop_
_entity.id
_entity.type
_entity.pdbx_description
1 polymer ?
#
loop_
_entity_poly.entity_id
_entity_poly.type
_entity_poly.pdbx_seq_one_letter_code
_entity_poly.pdbx_strand_id
1 'polypeptide(L)'
;MPKFDADDYLPAEAYEKALGAFHAIVAILLFEFVRDKLGDRDTIIRNFIARADMMAQAVFRLWDLQDYQDCWILHRCLLDRLFHLWHLQQNDEFEVFEQWSFLEQYNAINRVRSDAEFSDALESKLFSLTPEQKERARALAKNPPAWQRPKGENAAKGLDMRFLYRYGYDFGSTHVHPMANDGQQDFYTITKLEPAPDFPDYRSVLSNTLLVATILVQQGLNASTLSWRALIFDFLDDLRNFLD
;
A
#
# COMPACT_ATOMS: atom_id res chain seq x y z
N MET A 1 -10.80 17.44 -2.08
CA MET A 1 -10.32 17.75 -3.47
C MET A 1 -8.78 17.80 -3.47
N PRO A 2 -8.05 17.71 -4.61
CA PRO A 2 -6.61 17.96 -4.59
C PRO A 2 -6.35 19.42 -4.19
N LYS A 3 -5.58 19.59 -3.12
CA LYS A 3 -5.12 20.89 -2.61
C LYS A 3 -3.84 21.27 -3.34
N PHE A 4 -3.69 22.53 -3.72
CA PHE A 4 -2.54 23.00 -4.50
C PHE A 4 -1.78 24.12 -3.81
N ASP A 5 -2.41 24.84 -2.88
CA ASP A 5 -1.74 25.86 -2.09
C ASP A 5 -1.16 25.25 -0.80
N ALA A 6 0.02 25.71 -0.39
CA ALA A 6 0.65 25.29 0.86
C ALA A 6 -0.21 25.70 2.08
N ASP A 7 -0.95 26.80 1.95
CA ASP A 7 -1.84 27.31 3.00
C ASP A 7 -3.11 26.46 3.18
N ASP A 8 -3.44 25.60 2.21
CA ASP A 8 -4.58 24.67 2.29
C ASP A 8 -4.28 23.46 3.21
N TYR A 9 -3.00 23.24 3.55
CA TYR A 9 -2.57 22.09 4.34
C TYR A 9 -2.45 22.44 5.83
N LEU A 10 -3.00 21.55 6.66
CA LEU A 10 -2.80 21.59 8.10
C LEU A 10 -1.32 21.37 8.48
N PRO A 11 -0.91 21.74 9.71
CA PRO A 11 0.40 21.37 10.25
C PRO A 11 0.58 19.85 10.32
N ALA A 12 1.82 19.37 10.22
CA ALA A 12 2.15 17.93 10.24
C ALA A 12 1.63 17.23 11.52
N GLU A 13 1.67 17.93 12.65
CA GLU A 13 1.21 17.44 13.96
C GLU A 13 -0.29 17.14 13.99
N ALA A 14 -1.08 17.83 13.15
CA ALA A 14 -2.50 17.55 13.01
C ALA A 14 -2.72 16.22 12.28
N TYR A 15 -1.95 15.96 11.23
CA TYR A 15 -2.00 14.70 10.49
C TYR A 15 -1.47 13.52 11.33
N GLU A 16 -0.47 13.73 12.18
CA GLU A 16 0.02 12.69 13.11
C GLU A 16 -1.06 12.22 14.09
N LYS A 17 -1.85 13.16 14.62
CA LYS A 17 -3.00 12.83 15.49
C LYS A 17 -4.05 12.04 14.73
N ALA A 18 -4.34 12.45 13.50
CA ALA A 18 -5.25 11.73 12.59
C ALA A 18 -4.75 10.31 12.29
N LEU A 19 -3.45 10.14 12.03
CA LEU A 19 -2.82 8.83 11.86
C LEU A 19 -2.98 7.95 13.11
N GLY A 20 -2.79 8.51 14.31
CA GLY A 20 -3.00 7.79 15.56
C GLY A 20 -4.43 7.28 15.73
N ALA A 21 -5.42 8.11 15.40
CA ALA A 21 -6.83 7.71 15.41
C ALA A 21 -7.13 6.63 14.36
N PHE A 22 -6.62 6.81 13.14
CA PHE A 22 -6.75 5.83 12.06
C PHE A 22 -6.17 4.47 12.45
N HIS A 23 -4.95 4.46 13.02
CA HIS A 23 -4.28 3.24 13.49
C HIS A 23 -5.11 2.50 14.55
N ALA A 24 -5.66 3.23 15.53
CA ALA A 24 -6.49 2.64 16.56
C ALA A 24 -7.75 1.96 16.00
N ILE A 25 -8.42 2.59 15.03
CA ILE A 25 -9.59 1.99 14.35
C ILE A 25 -9.18 0.79 13.51
N VAL A 26 -8.07 0.85 12.77
CA VAL A 26 -7.57 -0.31 12.02
C VAL A 26 -7.26 -1.47 12.96
N ALA A 27 -6.64 -1.24 14.11
CA ALA A 27 -6.38 -2.29 15.09
C ALA A 27 -7.67 -2.99 15.54
N ILE A 28 -8.73 -2.22 15.86
CA ILE A 28 -10.05 -2.77 16.22
C ILE A 28 -10.62 -3.62 15.07
N LEU A 29 -10.56 -3.13 13.84
CA LEU A 29 -11.03 -3.88 12.67
C LEU A 29 -10.28 -5.21 12.51
N LEU A 30 -8.95 -5.19 12.64
CA LEU A 30 -8.12 -6.39 12.53
C LEU A 30 -8.43 -7.41 13.62
N PHE A 31 -8.78 -6.96 14.84
CA PHE A 31 -9.27 -7.86 15.89
C PHE A 31 -10.57 -8.55 15.49
N GLU A 32 -11.50 -7.86 14.85
CA GLU A 32 -12.75 -8.48 14.40
C GLU A 32 -12.51 -9.51 13.29
N PHE A 33 -11.59 -9.23 12.35
CA PHE A 33 -11.20 -10.21 11.33
C PHE A 33 -10.64 -11.52 11.91
N VAL A 34 -10.02 -11.53 13.10
CA VAL A 34 -9.43 -12.76 13.66
C VAL A 34 -10.37 -13.53 14.60
N ARG A 35 -11.59 -13.04 14.83
CA ARG A 35 -12.56 -13.70 15.73
C ARG A 35 -13.05 -15.04 15.19
N ASP A 36 -13.18 -15.13 13.87
CA ASP A 36 -13.70 -16.31 13.19
C ASP A 36 -12.68 -16.87 12.19
N LYS A 37 -12.88 -18.12 11.77
CA LYS A 37 -12.08 -18.73 10.72
C LYS A 37 -12.41 -18.05 9.39
N LEU A 38 -11.48 -17.26 8.88
CA LEU A 38 -11.63 -16.57 7.60
C LEU A 38 -11.39 -17.49 6.40
N GLY A 39 -12.08 -17.21 5.30
CA GLY A 39 -11.70 -17.67 3.97
C GLY A 39 -10.58 -16.80 3.36
N ASP A 40 -10.13 -17.17 2.16
CA ASP A 40 -9.04 -16.47 1.47
C ASP A 40 -9.38 -14.99 1.23
N ARG A 41 -10.63 -14.70 0.82
CA ARG A 41 -11.12 -13.33 0.62
C ARG A 41 -10.85 -12.42 1.81
N ASP A 42 -11.41 -12.77 2.98
CA ASP A 42 -11.30 -11.93 4.17
C ASP A 42 -9.87 -11.93 4.73
N THR A 43 -9.11 -13.01 4.55
CA THR A 43 -7.69 -13.07 4.91
C THR A 43 -6.87 -12.07 4.09
N ILE A 44 -7.12 -11.99 2.78
CA ILE A 44 -6.46 -11.04 1.87
C ILE A 44 -6.85 -9.61 2.23
N ILE A 45 -8.15 -9.34 2.42
CA ILE A 45 -8.66 -8.02 2.82
C ILE A 45 -8.01 -7.55 4.12
N ARG A 46 -8.01 -8.40 5.16
CA ARG A 46 -7.34 -8.12 6.44
C ARG A 46 -5.87 -7.77 6.23
N ASN A 47 -5.15 -8.55 5.41
CA ASN A 47 -3.73 -8.29 5.15
C ASN A 47 -3.52 -6.99 4.37
N PHE A 48 -4.43 -6.62 3.47
CA PHE A 48 -4.40 -5.34 2.74
C PHE A 48 -4.59 -4.16 3.69
N ILE A 49 -5.57 -4.23 4.59
CA ILE A 49 -5.83 -3.20 5.62
C ILE A 49 -4.64 -3.08 6.56
N ALA A 50 -4.12 -4.19 7.09
CA ALA A 50 -2.95 -4.19 7.97
C ALA A 50 -1.72 -3.58 7.28
N ARG A 51 -1.50 -3.91 6.00
CA ARG A 51 -0.37 -3.33 5.26
C ARG A 51 -0.58 -1.84 4.94
N ALA A 52 -1.81 -1.41 4.71
CA ALA A 52 -2.13 0.00 4.50
C ALA A 52 -1.79 0.85 5.73
N ASP A 53 -2.17 0.39 6.93
CA ASP A 53 -1.81 1.05 8.20
C ASP A 53 -0.30 1.14 8.39
N MET A 54 0.42 0.03 8.23
CA MET A 54 1.89 0.03 8.36
C MET A 54 2.58 0.95 7.35
N MET A 55 2.04 1.09 6.14
CA MET A 55 2.58 1.99 5.13
C MET A 55 2.27 3.45 5.43
N ALA A 56 1.08 3.75 5.91
CA ALA A 56 0.74 5.09 6.39
C ALA A 56 1.67 5.49 7.55
N GLN A 57 1.87 4.62 8.54
CA GLN A 57 2.83 4.88 9.62
C GLN A 57 4.26 5.09 9.11
N ALA A 58 4.70 4.30 8.14
CA ALA A 58 6.04 4.44 7.57
C ALA A 58 6.23 5.77 6.82
N VAL A 59 5.22 6.27 6.10
CA VAL A 59 5.27 7.60 5.47
C VAL A 59 5.53 8.69 6.50
N PHE A 60 4.86 8.66 7.66
CA PHE A 60 5.08 9.66 8.70
C PHE A 60 6.45 9.52 9.38
N ARG A 61 6.99 8.30 9.47
CA ARG A 61 8.37 8.11 9.96
C ARG A 61 9.41 8.65 8.98
N LEU A 62 9.19 8.49 7.69
CA LEU A 62 10.08 9.05 6.65
C LEU A 62 9.97 10.59 6.61
N TRP A 63 8.77 11.12 6.85
CA TRP A 63 8.57 12.56 7.03
C TRP A 63 9.43 13.14 8.15
N ASP A 64 9.46 12.48 9.32
CA ASP A 64 10.32 12.88 10.46
C ASP A 64 11.81 12.86 10.08
N LEU A 65 12.20 11.92 9.21
CA LEU A 65 13.56 11.81 8.68
C LEU A 65 13.86 12.80 7.56
N GLN A 66 12.87 13.60 7.13
CA GLN A 66 12.93 14.49 5.97
C GLN A 66 13.20 13.76 4.65
N ASP A 67 12.87 12.47 4.60
CA ASP A 67 12.95 11.63 3.41
C ASP A 67 11.63 11.70 2.62
N TYR A 68 11.43 12.85 1.98
CA TYR A 68 10.19 13.14 1.27
C TYR A 68 10.03 12.30 -0.01
N GLN A 69 11.14 11.87 -0.61
CA GLN A 69 11.14 11.01 -1.80
C GLN A 69 10.54 9.64 -1.45
N ASP A 70 11.03 8.99 -0.39
CA ASP A 70 10.51 7.70 0.03
C ASP A 70 9.08 7.80 0.59
N CYS A 71 8.67 8.96 1.12
CA CYS A 71 7.25 9.22 1.43
C CYS A 71 6.36 9.03 0.20
N TRP A 72 6.74 9.62 -0.94
CA TRP A 72 5.99 9.49 -2.19
C TRP A 72 6.02 8.09 -2.78
N ILE A 73 7.15 7.39 -2.68
CA ILE A 73 7.26 5.99 -3.11
C ILE A 73 6.28 5.12 -2.34
N LEU A 74 6.23 5.25 -1.00
CA LEU A 74 5.29 4.50 -0.18
C LEU A 74 3.83 4.89 -0.44
N HIS A 75 3.54 6.19 -0.62
CA HIS A 75 2.22 6.67 -1.03
C HIS A 75 1.77 6.01 -2.35
N ARG A 76 2.63 5.98 -3.37
CA ARG A 76 2.36 5.34 -4.65
C ARG A 76 2.11 3.83 -4.50
N CYS A 77 2.87 3.16 -3.64
CA CYS A 77 2.67 1.74 -3.34
C CYS A 77 1.35 1.47 -2.58
N LEU A 78 0.83 2.45 -1.84
CA LEU A 78 -0.48 2.37 -1.18
C LEU A 78 -1.61 2.44 -2.20
N LEU A 79 -1.49 3.32 -3.20
CA LEU A 79 -2.42 3.41 -4.33
C LEU A 79 -2.49 2.13 -5.14
N ASP A 80 -1.35 1.50 -5.43
CA ASP A 80 -1.29 0.19 -6.09
C ASP A 80 -2.17 -0.85 -5.38
N ARG A 81 -2.12 -0.85 -4.04
CA ARG A 81 -2.90 -1.77 -3.22
C ARG A 81 -4.39 -1.45 -3.20
N LEU A 82 -4.76 -0.17 -3.17
CA LEU A 82 -6.15 0.24 -3.35
C LEU A 82 -6.68 -0.24 -4.71
N PHE A 83 -5.93 -0.02 -5.78
CA PHE A 83 -6.31 -0.43 -7.14
C PHE A 83 -6.43 -1.94 -7.29
N HIS A 84 -5.51 -2.70 -6.69
CA HIS A 84 -5.60 -4.16 -6.62
C HIS A 84 -6.86 -4.60 -5.87
N LEU A 85 -7.11 -4.06 -4.67
CA LEU A 85 -8.24 -4.45 -3.85
C LEU A 85 -9.58 -4.21 -4.54
N TRP A 86 -9.72 -3.03 -5.15
CA TRP A 86 -10.88 -2.70 -5.96
C TRP A 86 -11.09 -3.73 -7.08
N HIS A 87 -10.02 -4.05 -7.81
CA HIS A 87 -10.09 -5.02 -8.91
C HIS A 87 -10.50 -6.41 -8.45
N LEU A 88 -9.92 -6.90 -7.35
CA LEU A 88 -10.28 -8.20 -6.76
C LEU A 88 -11.76 -8.25 -6.40
N GLN A 89 -12.29 -7.17 -5.80
CA GLN A 89 -13.70 -7.10 -5.47
C GLN A 89 -14.60 -7.10 -6.71
N GLN A 90 -14.26 -6.31 -7.74
CA GLN A 90 -15.13 -6.21 -8.93
C GLN A 90 -15.27 -7.51 -9.71
N ASN A 91 -14.23 -8.36 -9.67
CA ASN A 91 -14.17 -9.59 -10.46
C ASN A 91 -14.33 -10.86 -9.62
N ASP A 92 -14.48 -10.73 -8.30
CA ASP A 92 -14.47 -11.84 -7.34
C ASP A 92 -13.25 -12.79 -7.48
N GLU A 93 -12.07 -12.21 -7.66
CA GLU A 93 -10.84 -12.94 -8.03
C GLU A 93 -9.93 -13.29 -6.84
N PHE A 94 -10.44 -13.20 -5.60
CA PHE A 94 -9.62 -13.38 -4.40
C PHE A 94 -8.91 -14.73 -4.35
N GLU A 95 -9.60 -15.82 -4.69
CA GLU A 95 -9.01 -17.17 -4.69
C GLU A 95 -7.93 -17.32 -5.78
N VAL A 96 -8.22 -16.87 -7.01
CA VAL A 96 -7.27 -16.96 -8.13
C VAL A 96 -6.04 -16.09 -7.85
N PHE A 97 -6.24 -14.92 -7.25
CA PHE A 97 -5.16 -14.03 -6.83
C PHE A 97 -4.30 -14.64 -5.72
N GLU A 98 -4.89 -15.33 -4.74
CA GLU A 98 -4.14 -16.03 -3.69
C GLU A 98 -3.25 -17.12 -4.30
N GLN A 99 -3.82 -17.95 -5.18
CA GLN A 99 -3.08 -19.02 -5.83
C GLN A 99 -1.96 -18.48 -6.71
N TRP A 100 -2.23 -17.41 -7.47
CA TRP A 100 -1.24 -16.73 -8.29
C TRP A 100 -0.12 -16.12 -7.45
N SER A 101 -0.48 -15.42 -6.37
CA SER A 101 0.48 -14.79 -5.45
C SER A 101 1.38 -15.83 -4.80
N PHE A 102 0.82 -16.95 -4.37
CA PHE A 102 1.57 -18.09 -3.83
C PHE A 102 2.59 -18.62 -4.85
N LEU A 103 2.15 -18.87 -6.09
CA LEU A 103 3.01 -19.43 -7.13
C LEU A 103 4.14 -18.46 -7.52
N GLU A 104 3.85 -17.16 -7.62
CA GLU A 104 4.87 -16.13 -7.90
C GLU A 104 5.92 -16.04 -6.79
N GLN A 105 5.49 -16.05 -5.52
CA GLN A 105 6.41 -16.04 -4.37
C GLN A 105 7.25 -17.32 -4.32
N TYR A 106 6.64 -18.48 -4.56
CA TYR A 106 7.34 -19.75 -4.65
C TYR A 106 8.40 -19.71 -5.77
N ASN A 107 8.04 -19.23 -6.96
CA ASN A 107 8.95 -19.12 -8.10
C ASN A 107 10.09 -18.14 -7.84
N ALA A 108 9.86 -17.04 -7.12
CA ALA A 108 10.90 -16.11 -6.70
C ALA A 108 11.92 -16.78 -5.77
N ILE A 109 11.45 -17.52 -4.76
CA ILE A 109 12.32 -18.29 -3.87
C ILE A 109 13.08 -19.37 -4.66
N ASN A 110 12.39 -20.11 -5.53
CA ASN A 110 12.99 -21.20 -6.28
C ASN A 110 14.06 -20.72 -7.26
N ARG A 111 13.90 -19.53 -7.86
CA ARG A 111 14.92 -18.89 -8.70
C ARG A 111 16.25 -18.73 -7.94
N VAL A 112 16.21 -18.16 -6.75
CA VAL A 112 17.41 -17.98 -5.91
C VAL A 112 18.02 -19.33 -5.52
N ARG A 113 17.18 -20.31 -5.15
CA ARG A 113 17.67 -21.66 -4.77
C ARG A 113 18.30 -22.43 -5.93
N SER A 114 17.85 -22.20 -7.16
CA SER A 114 18.37 -22.87 -8.36
C SER A 114 19.60 -22.20 -8.95
N ASP A 115 19.97 -21.03 -8.42
CA ASP A 115 21.11 -20.28 -8.90
C ASP A 115 22.41 -20.85 -8.31
N ALA A 116 23.34 -21.22 -9.19
CA ALA A 116 24.61 -21.82 -8.80
C ALA A 116 25.51 -20.84 -8.04
N GLU A 117 25.33 -19.53 -8.22
CA GLU A 117 26.08 -18.50 -7.48
C GLU A 117 25.62 -18.42 -6.01
N PHE A 118 24.45 -18.95 -5.68
CA PHE A 118 23.85 -18.91 -4.35
C PHE A 118 23.64 -20.32 -3.77
N SER A 119 24.67 -21.17 -3.81
CA SER A 119 24.61 -22.54 -3.26
C SER A 119 24.13 -22.60 -1.80
N ASP A 120 24.48 -21.59 -1.01
CA ASP A 120 24.14 -21.48 0.41
C ASP A 120 22.66 -21.12 0.64
N ALA A 121 21.94 -20.67 -0.41
CA ALA A 121 20.51 -20.38 -0.32
C ALA A 121 19.69 -21.63 0.05
N LEU A 122 20.19 -22.83 -0.22
CA LEU A 122 19.54 -24.09 0.17
C LEU A 122 19.48 -24.29 1.68
N GLU A 123 20.44 -23.73 2.42
CA GLU A 123 20.54 -23.82 3.89
C GLU A 123 19.86 -22.65 4.59
N SER A 124 19.54 -21.58 3.84
CA SER A 124 18.89 -20.39 4.37
C SER A 124 17.42 -20.63 4.70
N LYS A 125 17.01 -20.21 5.91
CA LYS A 125 15.59 -20.18 6.32
C LYS A 125 14.76 -19.26 5.43
N LEU A 126 15.34 -18.17 4.91
CA LEU A 126 14.65 -17.21 4.05
C LEU A 126 14.16 -17.84 2.74
N PHE A 127 14.90 -18.83 2.23
CA PHE A 127 14.58 -19.53 1.00
C PHE A 127 14.13 -20.98 1.26
N SER A 128 13.83 -21.33 2.50
CA SER A 128 13.37 -22.68 2.85
C SER A 128 11.96 -22.93 2.31
N LEU A 129 11.73 -24.13 1.78
CA LEU A 129 10.46 -24.55 1.21
C LEU A 129 10.04 -25.88 1.84
N THR A 130 8.88 -25.87 2.47
CA THR A 130 8.25 -27.05 3.08
C THR A 130 7.81 -28.06 2.01
N PRO A 131 7.67 -29.35 2.35
CA PRO A 131 7.09 -30.36 1.47
C PRO A 131 5.71 -29.94 0.94
N GLU A 132 4.86 -29.39 1.81
CA GLU A 132 3.49 -28.97 1.48
C GLU A 132 3.50 -27.83 0.45
N GLN A 133 4.40 -26.85 0.61
CA GLN A 133 4.56 -25.78 -0.38
C GLN A 133 5.00 -26.30 -1.74
N LYS A 134 5.92 -27.28 -1.78
CA LYS A 134 6.39 -27.89 -3.04
C LYS A 134 5.27 -28.68 -3.72
N GLU A 135 4.49 -29.44 -2.96
CA GLU A 135 3.34 -30.18 -3.49
C GLU A 135 2.27 -29.23 -4.04
N ARG A 136 1.93 -28.19 -3.28
CA ARG A 136 0.99 -27.14 -3.72
C ARG A 136 1.46 -26.45 -4.99
N ALA A 137 2.74 -26.06 -5.06
CA ALA A 137 3.31 -25.43 -6.25
C ALA A 137 3.29 -26.37 -7.47
N ARG A 138 3.61 -27.66 -7.28
CA ARG A 138 3.50 -28.68 -8.35
C ARG A 138 2.07 -28.86 -8.84
N ALA A 139 1.08 -28.81 -7.94
CA ALA A 139 -0.33 -28.89 -8.31
C ALA A 139 -0.75 -27.65 -9.13
N LEU A 140 -0.44 -26.45 -8.65
CA LEU A 140 -0.75 -25.20 -9.35
C LEU A 140 -0.02 -25.06 -10.68
N ALA A 141 1.22 -25.53 -10.80
CA ALA A 141 1.98 -25.47 -12.04
C ALA A 141 1.38 -26.32 -13.18
N LYS A 142 0.57 -27.34 -12.87
CA LYS A 142 -0.15 -28.13 -13.89
C LYS A 142 -1.29 -27.35 -14.56
N ASN A 143 -1.92 -26.46 -13.81
CA ASN A 143 -2.95 -25.55 -14.31
C ASN A 143 -2.76 -24.17 -13.65
N PRO A 144 -1.86 -23.34 -14.19
CA PRO A 144 -1.48 -22.09 -13.56
C PRO A 144 -2.67 -21.13 -13.37
N PRO A 145 -2.78 -20.45 -12.23
CA PRO A 145 -3.82 -19.47 -11.99
C PRO A 145 -3.66 -18.29 -12.97
N ALA A 146 -4.72 -17.99 -13.71
CA ALA A 146 -4.74 -16.99 -14.76
C ALA A 146 -5.12 -15.60 -14.23
N TRP A 147 -4.50 -15.15 -13.14
CA TRP A 147 -4.73 -13.80 -12.62
C TRP A 147 -3.88 -12.77 -13.37
N GLN A 148 -4.46 -11.61 -13.69
CA GLN A 148 -3.75 -10.51 -14.32
C GLN A 148 -3.78 -9.27 -13.45
N ARG A 149 -2.61 -8.65 -13.26
CA ARG A 149 -2.52 -7.38 -12.53
C ARG A 149 -3.34 -6.30 -13.25
N PRO A 150 -4.22 -5.57 -12.54
CA PRO A 150 -4.97 -4.49 -13.18
C PRO A 150 -4.03 -3.34 -13.57
N LYS A 151 -4.38 -2.65 -14.66
CA LYS A 151 -3.78 -1.33 -14.94
C LYS A 151 -4.31 -0.33 -13.92
N GLY A 152 -3.42 0.38 -13.22
CA GLY A 152 -3.80 1.37 -12.20
C GLY A 152 -4.78 2.42 -12.72
N GLU A 153 -4.60 2.91 -13.95
CA GLU A 153 -5.52 3.86 -14.59
C GLU A 153 -6.95 3.31 -14.71
N ASN A 154 -7.10 2.03 -15.09
CA ASN A 154 -8.40 1.40 -15.24
C ASN A 154 -9.11 1.27 -13.89
N ALA A 155 -8.36 0.90 -12.84
CA ALA A 155 -8.91 0.82 -11.48
C ALA A 155 -9.33 2.20 -10.96
N ALA A 156 -8.49 3.22 -11.12
CA ALA A 156 -8.82 4.59 -10.74
C ALA A 156 -10.03 5.14 -11.51
N LYS A 157 -10.18 4.79 -12.79
CA LYS A 157 -11.37 5.12 -13.57
C LYS A 157 -12.61 4.41 -13.03
N GLY A 158 -12.51 3.15 -12.64
CA GLY A 158 -13.60 2.39 -12.06
C GLY A 158 -14.03 2.85 -10.67
N LEU A 159 -13.12 3.45 -9.90
CA LEU A 159 -13.40 4.15 -8.64
C LEU A 159 -14.04 5.53 -8.82
N ASP A 160 -14.18 6.02 -10.06
CA ASP A 160 -14.48 7.43 -10.39
C ASP A 160 -13.51 8.44 -9.74
N MET A 161 -12.25 8.01 -9.54
CA MET A 161 -11.21 8.77 -8.87
C MET A 161 -9.95 8.83 -9.74
N ARG A 162 -10.10 9.18 -11.03
CA ARG A 162 -8.98 9.27 -12.00
C ARG A 162 -7.85 10.19 -11.53
N PHE A 163 -8.14 11.16 -10.68
CA PHE A 163 -7.14 12.04 -10.08
C PHE A 163 -6.13 11.26 -9.20
N LEU A 164 -6.54 10.18 -8.53
CA LEU A 164 -5.64 9.32 -7.76
C LEU A 164 -4.58 8.66 -8.65
N TYR A 165 -4.93 8.31 -9.89
CA TYR A 165 -3.95 7.80 -10.84
C TYR A 165 -3.01 8.91 -11.30
N ARG A 166 -3.53 10.05 -11.77
CA ARG A 166 -2.69 11.11 -12.36
C ARG A 166 -1.77 11.79 -11.35
N TYR A 167 -2.32 12.23 -10.23
CA TYR A 167 -1.61 13.07 -9.26
C TYR A 167 -1.08 12.31 -8.05
N GLY A 168 -1.54 11.07 -7.85
CA GLY A 168 -1.01 10.19 -6.82
C GLY A 168 -0.03 9.18 -7.41
N TYR A 169 -0.51 8.33 -8.32
CA TYR A 169 0.24 7.17 -8.80
C TYR A 169 1.30 7.51 -9.86
N ASP A 170 0.92 8.24 -10.91
CA ASP A 170 1.79 8.62 -12.03
C ASP A 170 2.82 9.66 -11.57
N PHE A 171 2.36 10.72 -10.90
CA PHE A 171 3.24 11.66 -10.21
C PHE A 171 4.15 10.96 -9.19
N GLY A 172 3.61 10.12 -8.30
CA GLY A 172 4.40 9.34 -7.35
C GLY A 172 5.45 8.44 -7.99
N SER A 173 5.28 8.06 -9.27
CA SER A 173 6.24 7.23 -10.00
C SER A 173 7.48 8.01 -10.46
N THR A 174 7.45 9.35 -10.47
CA THR A 174 8.67 10.16 -10.68
C THR A 174 9.66 10.05 -9.54
N HIS A 175 9.23 9.57 -8.37
CA HIS A 175 10.08 9.34 -7.20
C HIS A 175 10.60 7.89 -7.13
N VAL A 176 10.03 6.97 -7.93
CA VAL A 176 10.45 5.55 -7.97
C VAL A 176 11.60 5.33 -8.95
N HIS A 177 11.62 6.09 -10.05
CA HIS A 177 12.62 5.98 -11.10
C HIS A 177 13.63 7.11 -10.96
N PRO A 178 14.95 6.85 -11.04
CA PRO A 178 15.95 7.89 -10.90
C PRO A 178 15.75 9.03 -11.91
N MET A 179 15.56 10.24 -11.38
CA MET A 179 15.58 11.49 -12.11
C MET A 179 16.91 12.21 -11.86
N ALA A 180 17.26 13.12 -12.76
CA ALA A 180 18.53 13.85 -12.71
C ALA A 180 18.72 14.68 -11.42
N ASN A 181 17.64 14.98 -10.70
CA ASN A 181 17.60 15.88 -9.55
C ASN A 181 17.07 15.24 -8.24
N ASP A 182 16.81 13.93 -8.19
CA ASP A 182 16.14 13.31 -7.03
C ASP A 182 16.89 13.50 -5.70
N GLY A 183 18.22 13.59 -5.73
CA GLY A 183 19.06 13.79 -4.55
C GLY A 183 19.36 15.26 -4.19
N GLN A 184 18.78 16.24 -4.89
CA GLN A 184 19.11 17.65 -4.66
C GLN A 184 18.70 18.12 -3.26
N GLN A 185 17.53 17.68 -2.80
CA GLN A 185 17.04 18.02 -1.47
C GLN A 185 17.84 17.31 -0.37
N ASP A 186 18.18 16.04 -0.59
CA ASP A 186 19.00 15.26 0.35
C ASP A 186 20.38 15.89 0.53
N PHE A 187 21.01 16.30 -0.58
CA PHE A 187 22.29 17.01 -0.55
C PHE A 187 22.21 18.27 0.31
N TYR A 188 21.15 19.08 0.16
CA TYR A 188 20.96 20.27 0.98
C TYR A 188 20.74 19.91 2.46
N THR A 189 19.84 18.98 2.76
CA THR A 189 19.51 18.54 4.12
C THR A 189 20.75 18.02 4.86
N ILE A 190 21.61 17.26 4.18
CA ILE A 190 22.83 16.67 4.74
C ILE A 190 23.93 17.72 4.92
N THR A 191 24.23 18.49 3.86
CA THR A 191 25.46 19.30 3.82
C THR A 191 25.28 20.71 4.33
N LYS A 192 24.11 21.32 4.09
CA LYS A 192 23.82 22.75 4.37
C LYS A 192 24.86 23.73 3.82
N LEU A 193 25.63 23.32 2.80
CA LEU A 193 26.76 24.08 2.26
C LEU A 193 26.31 25.19 1.29
N GLU A 194 25.21 24.97 0.60
CA GLU A 194 24.64 25.92 -0.36
C GLU A 194 23.32 26.49 0.18
N PRO A 195 22.89 27.70 -0.24
CA PRO A 195 21.54 28.18 0.04
C PRO A 195 20.49 27.18 -0.45
N ALA A 196 19.41 27.02 0.31
CA ALA A 196 18.34 26.13 -0.10
C ALA A 196 17.74 26.61 -1.43
N PRO A 197 17.64 25.75 -2.45
CA PRO A 197 16.67 25.95 -3.51
C PRO A 197 15.26 26.11 -2.93
N ASP A 198 14.36 26.70 -3.72
CA ASP A 198 12.94 26.73 -3.38
C ASP A 198 12.35 25.32 -3.54
N PHE A 199 12.35 24.55 -2.44
CA PHE A 199 11.77 23.20 -2.42
C PHE A 199 10.26 23.30 -2.23
N PRO A 200 9.48 22.44 -2.91
CA PRO A 200 8.03 22.45 -2.75
C PRO A 200 7.62 21.97 -1.36
N ASP A 201 6.41 22.36 -0.95
CA ASP A 201 5.79 21.82 0.25
C ASP A 201 5.29 20.40 0.00
N TYR A 202 5.78 19.45 0.78
CA TYR A 202 5.45 18.03 0.66
C TYR A 202 4.31 17.58 1.59
N ARG A 203 3.69 18.45 2.40
CA ARG A 203 2.61 18.07 3.34
C ARG A 203 1.42 17.40 2.66
N SER A 204 1.27 17.62 1.36
CA SER A 204 0.33 16.90 0.50
C SER A 204 0.47 15.38 0.60
N VAL A 205 1.69 14.83 0.73
CA VAL A 205 1.91 13.38 0.83
C VAL A 205 1.30 12.80 2.11
N LEU A 206 1.31 13.55 3.22
CA LEU A 206 0.71 13.13 4.48
C LEU A 206 -0.82 13.04 4.36
N SER A 207 -1.44 14.12 3.89
CA SER A 207 -2.89 14.21 3.71
C SER A 207 -3.39 13.14 2.72
N ASN A 208 -2.76 13.06 1.55
CA ASN A 208 -3.15 12.11 0.51
C ASN A 208 -2.95 10.66 0.95
N THR A 209 -1.92 10.36 1.74
CA THR A 209 -1.71 9.02 2.29
C THR A 209 -2.82 8.61 3.24
N LEU A 210 -3.23 9.50 4.17
CA LEU A 210 -4.37 9.24 5.05
C LEU A 210 -5.66 9.06 4.25
N LEU A 211 -5.92 9.93 3.27
CA LEU A 211 -7.09 9.82 2.40
C LEU A 211 -7.13 8.45 1.69
N VAL A 212 -6.06 8.06 1.02
CA VAL A 212 -6.00 6.77 0.30
C VAL A 212 -6.11 5.60 1.27
N ALA A 213 -5.51 5.69 2.46
CA ALA A 213 -5.62 4.65 3.48
C ALA A 213 -7.09 4.45 3.93
N THR A 214 -7.84 5.53 4.16
CA THR A 214 -9.27 5.41 4.49
C THR A 214 -10.10 4.82 3.35
N ILE A 215 -9.83 5.20 2.10
CA ILE A 215 -10.52 4.64 0.91
C ILE A 215 -10.23 3.15 0.80
N LEU A 216 -8.97 2.73 1.00
CA LEU A 216 -8.58 1.32 0.99
C LEU A 216 -9.28 0.54 2.09
N VAL A 217 -9.34 1.08 3.32
CA VAL A 217 -10.07 0.43 4.41
C VAL A 217 -11.54 0.30 4.05
N GLN A 218 -12.21 1.36 3.62
CA GLN A 218 -13.63 1.30 3.21
C GLN A 218 -13.86 0.28 2.09
N GLN A 219 -12.99 0.24 1.08
CA GLN A 219 -13.05 -0.74 0.01
C GLN A 219 -12.94 -2.17 0.56
N GLY A 220 -12.03 -2.40 1.50
CA GLY A 220 -11.88 -3.68 2.18
C GLY A 220 -13.12 -4.09 2.96
N LEU A 221 -13.70 -3.17 3.73
CA LEU A 221 -14.94 -3.43 4.48
C LEU A 221 -16.10 -3.78 3.53
N ASN A 222 -16.25 -3.03 2.44
CA ASN A 222 -17.26 -3.29 1.40
C ASN A 222 -17.05 -4.63 0.68
N ALA A 223 -15.81 -5.10 0.56
CA ALA A 223 -15.47 -6.37 -0.09
C ALA A 223 -15.59 -7.58 0.85
N SER A 224 -15.52 -7.36 2.16
CA SER A 224 -15.48 -8.44 3.15
C SER A 224 -16.83 -9.15 3.29
N THR A 225 -16.80 -10.37 3.82
CA THR A 225 -18.02 -11.13 4.16
C THR A 225 -18.59 -10.73 5.53
N LEU A 226 -17.87 -9.91 6.30
CA LEU A 226 -18.25 -9.48 7.63
C LEU A 226 -19.29 -8.34 7.58
N SER A 227 -20.14 -8.28 8.61
CA SER A 227 -21.11 -7.19 8.78
C SER A 227 -20.51 -6.09 9.65
N TRP A 228 -20.31 -4.91 9.05
CA TRP A 228 -19.75 -3.75 9.74
C TRP A 228 -20.85 -2.77 10.19
N ARG A 229 -20.59 -2.08 11.29
CA ARG A 229 -21.51 -1.05 11.81
C ARG A 229 -21.29 0.27 11.09
N ALA A 230 -22.37 1.03 10.92
CA ALA A 230 -22.35 2.38 10.33
C ALA A 230 -21.28 3.29 10.97
N LEU A 231 -21.10 3.19 12.30
CA LEU A 231 -20.10 3.96 13.05
C LEU A 231 -18.67 3.86 12.48
N ILE A 232 -18.30 2.72 11.89
CA ILE A 232 -16.97 2.57 11.26
C ILE A 232 -16.87 3.44 10.00
N PHE A 233 -17.93 3.48 9.20
CA PHE A 233 -17.99 4.32 8.00
C PHE A 233 -18.06 5.79 8.38
N ASP A 234 -18.86 6.13 9.40
CA ASP A 234 -18.95 7.50 9.94
C ASP A 234 -17.55 8.01 10.37
N PHE A 235 -16.75 7.17 11.05
CA PHE A 235 -15.37 7.51 11.39
C PHE A 235 -14.50 7.79 10.16
N LEU A 236 -14.59 6.95 9.11
CA LEU A 236 -13.80 7.15 7.89
C LEU A 236 -14.20 8.45 7.19
N ASP A 237 -15.49 8.79 7.20
CA ASP A 237 -16.01 10.02 6.62
C ASP A 237 -15.60 11.24 7.45
N ASP A 238 -15.66 11.16 8.78
CA ASP A 238 -15.15 12.21 9.68
C ASP A 238 -13.65 12.48 9.45
N LEU A 239 -12.85 11.41 9.28
CA LEU A 239 -11.42 11.57 9.00
C LEU A 239 -11.20 12.22 7.64
N ARG A 240 -12.01 11.93 6.62
CA ARG A 240 -11.91 12.57 5.30
C ARG A 240 -12.34 14.03 5.34
N ASN A 241 -13.41 14.35 6.07
CA ASN A 241 -13.85 15.72 6.30
C ASN A 241 -12.76 16.55 7.01
N PHE A 242 -11.94 15.92 7.86
CA PHE A 242 -10.77 16.57 8.45
C PHE A 242 -9.64 16.85 7.43
N LEU A 243 -9.55 16.07 6.36
CA LEU A 243 -8.49 16.21 5.34
C LEU A 243 -8.83 17.22 4.24
N ASP A 244 -10.13 17.49 4.00
CA ASP A 244 -10.62 18.52 3.07
C ASP A 244 -10.30 19.96 3.54
#